data_AF-A0A936Q806-F1
#
_entry.id   AF-A0A936Q806-F1
#
_cell.length_a   1.000
_cell.length_b   1.000
_cell.length_c   1.000
_cell.angle_alpha   90.00
_cell.angle_beta   90.00
_cell.angle_gamma   90.00
#
_symmetry.space_group_name_H-M   'P 1'
#
loop_
_entity.id
_entity.type
_entity.pdbx_description
1 polymer ?
#
loop_
_entity_poly.entity_id
_entity_poly.type
_entity_poly.pdbx_seq_one_letter_code
_entity_poly.pdbx_strand_id
1 'polypeptide(L)'
;MNKVLLGLLLGGGLGVLDGLTAWFTPEVRKDILGIVMGSTFKGLVAGLLIGFFSKKVASIPATIVFGVLVSGFFAYLVAAQMGKYYFELMLPGALVGLVTGYVTARYGKGGPVGNPEGRLT
;
A
#
# COMPACT_ATOMS: atom_id res chain seq x y z
N MET A 1 -10.88 7.52 11.98
CA MET A 1 -10.77 6.14 11.48
C MET A 1 -9.47 5.55 11.97
N ASN A 2 -9.46 4.28 12.41
CA ASN A 2 -8.24 3.60 12.87
C ASN A 2 -7.20 3.58 11.74
N LYS A 3 -5.92 3.84 12.05
CA LYS A 3 -4.79 3.76 11.11
C LYS A 3 -4.76 2.45 10.32
N VAL A 4 -5.05 1.32 10.98
CA VAL A 4 -5.06 0.00 10.34
C VAL A 4 -6.19 -0.11 9.31
N LEU A 5 -7.40 0.31 9.68
CA LEU A 5 -8.55 0.27 8.77
C LEU A 5 -8.36 1.23 7.60
N LEU A 6 -7.83 2.43 7.85
CA LEU A 6 -7.51 3.40 6.80
C LEU A 6 -6.46 2.85 5.83
N GLY A 7 -5.39 2.24 6.36
CA GLY A 7 -4.37 1.57 5.56
C GLY A 7 -4.94 0.44 4.70
N LEU A 8 -5.80 -0.43 5.27
CA LEU A 8 -6.48 -1.50 4.53
C LEU A 8 -7.36 -0.97 3.40
N LEU A 9 -8.21 0.02 3.67
CA LEU A 9 -9.13 0.57 2.66
C LEU A 9 -8.37 1.27 1.53
N LEU A 10 -7.36 2.06 1.86
CA LEU A 10 -6.53 2.74 0.87
C LEU A 10 -5.68 1.74 0.08
N GLY A 11 -4.99 0.84 0.77
CA GLY A 11 -4.15 -0.16 0.13
C GLY A 11 -4.95 -1.07 -0.79
N GLY A 12 -6.11 -1.56 -0.35
CA GLY A 12 -7.00 -2.37 -1.18
C GLY A 12 -7.57 -1.60 -2.37
N GLY A 13 -8.10 -0.40 -2.14
CA GLY A 13 -8.69 0.43 -3.20
C GLY A 13 -7.66 0.87 -4.24
N LEU A 14 -6.50 1.36 -3.79
CA LEU A 14 -5.39 1.73 -4.68
C LEU A 14 -4.73 0.50 -5.33
N GLY A 15 -4.77 -0.67 -4.69
CA GLY A 15 -4.32 -1.94 -5.27
C GLY A 15 -5.20 -2.40 -6.44
N VAL A 16 -6.51 -2.14 -6.40
CA VAL A 16 -7.37 -2.33 -7.57
C VAL A 16 -6.92 -1.42 -8.72
N LEU A 17 -6.66 -0.14 -8.44
CA LEU A 17 -6.20 0.81 -9.44
C LEU A 17 -4.83 0.44 -10.02
N ASP A 18 -3.90 -0.05 -9.18
CA ASP A 18 -2.61 -0.60 -9.60
C ASP A 18 -2.80 -1.75 -10.60
N GLY A 19 -3.64 -2.74 -10.28
CA GLY A 19 -3.89 -3.85 -11.20
C GLY A 19 -4.60 -3.42 -12.49
N LEU A 20 -5.42 -2.37 -12.45
CA LEU A 20 -6.06 -1.80 -13.64
C LEU A 20 -5.06 -1.08 -14.54
N THR A 21 -3.88 -0.68 -14.06
CA THR A 21 -2.84 -0.10 -14.93
C THR A 21 -2.35 -1.11 -15.98
N ALA A 22 -2.49 -2.41 -15.73
CA ALA A 22 -2.21 -3.46 -16.72
C ALA A 22 -3.09 -3.37 -17.97
N TRP A 23 -4.22 -2.64 -17.93
CA TRP A 23 -5.03 -2.38 -19.12
C TRP A 23 -4.26 -1.62 -20.22
N PHE A 24 -3.24 -0.83 -19.83
CA PHE A 24 -2.38 -0.14 -20.78
C PHE A 24 -1.41 -1.07 -21.53
N THR A 25 -1.28 -2.33 -21.10
CA THR A 25 -0.42 -3.33 -21.75
C THR A 25 -1.28 -4.35 -22.51
N PRO A 26 -1.39 -4.25 -23.84
CA PRO A 26 -2.30 -5.10 -24.63
C PRO A 26 -2.08 -6.61 -24.44
N GLU A 27 -0.83 -7.01 -24.21
CA GLU A 27 -0.40 -8.40 -24.06
C GLU A 27 -1.02 -9.12 -22.86
N VAL A 28 -1.30 -8.40 -21.77
CA VAL A 28 -1.77 -8.98 -20.49
C VAL A 28 -3.25 -8.70 -20.20
N ARG A 29 -3.96 -8.02 -21.12
CA ARG A 29 -5.38 -7.66 -20.94
C ARG A 29 -6.30 -8.88 -20.73
N LYS A 30 -5.95 -10.02 -21.33
CA LYS A 30 -6.73 -11.26 -21.17
C LYS A 30 -6.71 -11.77 -19.73
N ASP A 31 -5.65 -11.46 -18.99
CA ASP A 31 -5.43 -11.87 -17.60
C ASP A 31 -5.72 -10.74 -16.60
N ILE A 32 -6.37 -9.65 -17.05
CA ILE A 32 -6.59 -8.44 -16.24
C ILE A 32 -7.30 -8.74 -14.92
N LEU A 33 -8.26 -9.66 -14.90
CA LEU A 33 -8.96 -10.04 -13.67
C LEU A 33 -8.01 -10.66 -12.65
N GLY A 34 -7.12 -11.55 -13.09
CA GLY A 34 -6.11 -12.15 -12.22
C GLY A 34 -5.11 -11.11 -11.71
N ILE A 35 -4.71 -10.17 -12.56
CA ILE A 35 -3.80 -9.07 -12.18
C ILE A 35 -4.46 -8.15 -11.16
N VAL A 36 -5.72 -7.75 -11.39
CA VAL A 36 -6.49 -6.91 -10.45
C VAL A 36 -6.67 -7.61 -9.12
N MET A 37 -7.04 -8.90 -9.10
CA MET A 37 -7.14 -9.65 -7.85
C MET A 37 -5.78 -9.73 -7.11
N GLY A 38 -4.70 -10.01 -7.85
CA GLY A 38 -3.35 -10.07 -7.29
C GLY A 38 -2.90 -8.73 -6.71
N SER A 39 -3.09 -7.63 -7.43
CA SER A 39 -2.73 -6.28 -6.95
C SER A 39 -3.63 -5.79 -5.83
N THR A 40 -4.91 -6.17 -5.81
CA THR A 40 -5.80 -5.92 -4.66
C THR A 40 -5.30 -6.62 -3.41
N PHE A 41 -4.94 -7.90 -3.51
CA PHE A 41 -4.41 -8.66 -2.38
C PHE A 41 -3.10 -8.06 -1.86
N LYS A 42 -2.15 -7.76 -2.76
CA LYS A 42 -0.90 -7.07 -2.40
C LYS A 42 -1.18 -5.72 -1.72
N GLY A 43 -2.11 -4.95 -2.26
CA GLY A 43 -2.53 -3.66 -1.73
C GLY A 43 -3.13 -3.76 -0.33
N LEU A 44 -3.98 -4.75 -0.07
CA LEU A 44 -4.53 -5.02 1.26
C LEU A 44 -3.44 -5.40 2.26
N VAL A 45 -2.53 -6.30 1.89
CA VAL A 45 -1.41 -6.73 2.75
C VAL A 45 -0.48 -5.56 3.04
N ALA A 46 -0.09 -4.79 2.02
CA ALA A 46 0.73 -3.59 2.19
C ALA A 46 0.02 -2.54 3.07
N GLY A 47 -1.27 -2.29 2.83
CA GLY A 47 -2.09 -1.37 3.60
C GLY A 47 -2.19 -1.74 5.08
N LEU A 48 -2.35 -3.04 5.37
CA LEU A 48 -2.32 -3.57 6.74
C LEU A 48 -0.97 -3.32 7.42
N LEU A 49 0.13 -3.64 6.74
CA LEU A 49 1.49 -3.45 7.26
C LEU A 49 1.78 -1.96 7.50
N ILE A 50 1.45 -1.09 6.55
CA ILE A 50 1.60 0.36 6.65
C ILE A 50 0.77 0.92 7.81
N GLY A 51 -0.49 0.50 7.94
CA GLY A 51 -1.36 0.94 9.02
C GLY A 51 -0.87 0.51 10.40
N PHE A 52 -0.35 -0.72 10.52
CA PHE A 52 0.26 -1.21 11.75
C PHE A 52 1.56 -0.46 12.08
N PHE A 53 2.43 -0.25 11.09
CA PHE A 53 3.67 0.50 11.24
C PHE A 53 3.41 1.95 11.67
N SER A 54 2.46 2.63 11.00
CA SER A 54 2.02 3.99 11.35
C SER A 54 1.46 4.09 12.77
N LYS A 55 0.89 3.01 13.30
CA LYS A 55 0.44 2.96 14.70
C LYS A 55 1.62 2.95 15.68
N LYS A 56 2.74 2.32 15.32
CA LYS A 56 3.94 2.25 16.17
C LYS A 56 4.86 3.45 15.99
N VAL A 57 4.95 3.99 14.78
CA VAL A 57 5.90 5.04 14.41
C VAL A 57 5.13 6.32 14.12
N ALA A 58 5.31 7.34 14.97
CA ALA A 58 4.66 8.65 14.82
C ALA A 58 5.40 9.58 13.83
N SER A 59 5.95 9.04 12.75
CA SER A 59 6.70 9.79 11.74
C SER A 59 6.08 9.61 10.35
N ILE A 60 5.64 10.72 9.75
CA ILE A 60 5.09 10.73 8.39
C ILE A 60 6.15 10.31 7.37
N PRO A 61 7.36 10.91 7.33
CA PRO A 61 8.38 10.50 6.37
C PRO A 61 8.76 9.02 6.50
N ALA A 62 8.91 8.51 7.73
CA ALA A 62 9.25 7.11 7.95
C ALA A 62 8.15 6.17 7.46
N THR A 63 6.87 6.52 7.68
CA THR A 63 5.73 5.73 7.21
C THR A 63 5.62 5.74 5.68
N ILE A 64 5.90 6.87 5.03
CA ILE A 64 5.94 6.96 3.56
C ILE A 64 7.04 6.07 3.00
N VAL A 65 8.26 6.19 3.52
CA VAL A 65 9.40 5.38 3.07
C VAL A 65 9.08 3.90 3.27
N PHE A 66 8.56 3.53 4.44
CA PHE A 66 8.13 2.15 4.70
C PHE A 66 7.06 1.69 3.71
N GLY A 67 6.05 2.51 3.43
CA GLY A 67 5.00 2.17 2.46
C GLY A 67 5.53 1.97 1.05
N VAL A 68 6.40 2.87 0.58
CA VAL A 68 7.06 2.75 -0.73
C VAL A 68 7.87 1.46 -0.81
N LEU A 69 8.66 1.15 0.23
CA LEU A 69 9.49 -0.06 0.26
C LEU A 69 8.63 -1.33 0.27
N VAL A 70 7.59 -1.40 1.09
CA VAL A 70 6.73 -2.58 1.19
C VAL A 70 5.94 -2.82 -0.09
N SER A 71 5.26 -1.81 -0.61
CA SER A 71 4.48 -1.95 -1.84
C SER A 71 5.37 -2.16 -3.07
N GLY A 72 6.49 -1.44 -3.14
CA GLY A 72 7.49 -1.62 -4.20
C GLY A 72 8.13 -3.01 -4.17
N PHE A 73 8.38 -3.57 -2.99
CA PHE A 73 8.87 -4.93 -2.83
C PHE A 73 7.86 -5.97 -3.33
N PHE A 74 6.57 -5.85 -2.97
CA PHE A 74 5.54 -6.74 -3.50
C PHE A 74 5.36 -6.61 -5.02
N ALA A 75 5.47 -5.40 -5.56
CA ALA A 75 5.44 -5.19 -7.01
C ALA A 75 6.66 -5.82 -7.70
N TYR A 76 7.86 -5.66 -7.11
CA TYR A 76 9.08 -6.30 -7.59
C TYR A 76 8.96 -7.83 -7.61
N LEU A 77 8.41 -8.46 -6.57
CA LEU A 77 8.22 -9.92 -6.55
C LEU A 77 7.39 -10.40 -7.74
N VAL A 78 6.35 -9.66 -8.13
CA VAL A 78 5.53 -10.02 -9.29
C VAL A 78 6.24 -9.73 -10.61
N ALA A 79 6.96 -8.61 -10.72
CA ALA A 79 7.77 -8.35 -11.89
C ALA A 79 8.87 -9.41 -12.08
N ALA A 80 9.51 -9.85 -10.99
CA ALA A 80 10.52 -10.90 -10.98
C ALA A 80 9.93 -12.26 -11.40
N GLN A 81 8.71 -12.58 -10.96
CA GLN A 81 7.99 -13.79 -11.42
C GLN A 81 7.65 -13.75 -12.91
N MET A 82 7.31 -12.57 -13.45
CA MET A 82 7.04 -12.40 -14.88
C MET A 82 8.31 -12.29 -15.73
N GLY A 83 9.43 -11.88 -15.13
CA GLY A 83 10.70 -11.60 -15.83
C GLY A 83 10.65 -10.36 -16.73
N LYS A 84 9.58 -9.55 -16.67
CA LYS A 84 9.34 -8.37 -17.51
C LYS A 84 8.51 -7.32 -16.79
N TYR A 85 8.43 -6.11 -17.37
CA TYR A 85 7.64 -4.98 -16.88
C TYR A 85 8.01 -4.47 -15.47
N TYR A 86 9.30 -4.54 -15.11
CA TYR A 86 9.76 -4.12 -13.80
C TYR A 86 9.36 -2.68 -13.47
N PHE A 87 9.54 -1.76 -14.41
CA PHE A 87 9.23 -0.35 -14.17
C PHE A 87 7.71 -0.12 -14.12
N GLU A 88 6.97 -0.74 -15.03
CA GLU A 88 5.52 -0.60 -15.18
C GLU A 88 4.74 -1.22 -14.01
N LEU A 89 5.26 -2.24 -13.33
CA LEU A 89 4.66 -2.76 -12.09
C LEU A 89 5.18 -2.03 -10.85
N MET A 90 6.49 -1.77 -10.77
CA MET A 90 7.07 -1.20 -9.55
C MET A 90 6.66 0.25 -9.34
N LEU A 91 6.56 1.06 -10.41
CA LEU A 91 6.23 2.48 -10.27
C LEU A 91 4.80 2.68 -9.73
N PRO A 92 3.74 2.09 -10.30
CA PRO A 92 2.38 2.26 -9.75
C PRO A 92 2.26 1.63 -8.36
N GLY A 93 2.84 0.45 -8.13
CA GLY A 93 2.87 -0.19 -6.80
C GLY A 93 3.56 0.67 -5.73
N ALA A 94 4.70 1.29 -6.06
CA ALA A 94 5.39 2.21 -5.15
C ALA A 94 4.54 3.46 -4.86
N LEU A 95 3.83 4.00 -5.85
CA LEU A 95 2.89 5.12 -5.67
C LEU A 95 1.73 4.73 -4.75
N VAL A 96 1.18 3.51 -4.87
CA VAL A 96 0.18 2.99 -3.92
C VAL A 96 0.74 3.04 -2.49
N GLY A 97 1.97 2.57 -2.29
CA GLY A 97 2.67 2.61 -1.01
C GLY A 97 2.87 4.03 -0.47
N LEU A 98 3.28 4.96 -1.33
CA LEU A 98 3.48 6.37 -0.99
C LEU A 98 2.19 7.01 -0.49
N VAL A 99 1.12 6.91 -1.28
CA VAL A 99 -0.18 7.53 -0.96
C VAL A 99 -0.78 6.88 0.28
N THR A 100 -0.79 5.55 0.34
CA THR A 100 -1.28 4.81 1.51
C THR A 100 -0.51 5.20 2.76
N GLY A 101 0.82 5.29 2.69
CA GLY A 101 1.70 5.70 3.78
C GLY A 101 1.44 7.13 4.26
N TYR A 102 1.39 8.09 3.34
CA TYR A 102 1.12 9.49 3.67
C TYR A 102 -0.25 9.68 4.32
N VAL A 103 -1.31 9.17 3.69
CA VAL A 103 -2.68 9.39 4.17
C VAL A 103 -2.89 8.67 5.50
N THR A 104 -2.35 7.46 5.66
CA THR A 104 -2.47 6.70 6.91
C THR A 104 -1.71 7.36 8.06
N ALA A 105 -0.52 7.91 7.82
CA ALA A 105 0.25 8.64 8.83
C ALA A 105 -0.37 9.98 9.19
N ARG A 106 -0.89 10.73 8.20
CA ARG A 106 -1.41 12.08 8.38
C ARG A 106 -2.81 12.12 8.97
N TYR A 107 -3.70 11.23 8.51
CA TYR A 107 -5.15 11.29 8.83
C TYR A 107 -5.63 10.12 9.70
N GLY A 108 -4.83 9.08 9.87
CA GLY A 108 -5.19 7.95 10.72
C GLY A 108 -5.22 8.35 12.21
N LYS A 109 -6.38 8.17 12.84
CA LYS A 109 -6.60 8.44 14.27
C LYS A 109 -6.30 7.18 15.08
N GLY A 110 -5.47 7.30 16.11
CA GLY A 110 -4.96 6.19 16.91
C GLY A 110 -3.47 6.43 17.19
N GLY A 111 -3.18 7.02 18.34
CA GLY A 111 -1.81 7.30 18.78
C GLY A 111 -1.01 6.01 19.05
N PRO A 112 0.31 6.15 19.33
CA PRO A 112 1.17 5.04 19.70
C PRO A 112 0.52 4.16 20.77
N VAL A 113 0.57 2.83 20.60
CA VAL A 113 0.20 1.89 21.67
C VAL A 113 1.25 2.02 22.76
N GLY A 114 1.02 2.95 23.67
CA GLY A 114 1.99 3.33 24.69
C GLY A 114 1.61 4.57 25.49
N ASN A 115 0.32 4.81 25.74
CA ASN A 115 -0.07 5.65 26.86
C ASN A 115 -1.39 5.17 27.49
N PRO A 116 -1.34 4.42 28.60
CA PRO A 116 -2.52 4.12 29.40
C PRO A 116 -3.12 5.34 30.13
N GLU A 117 -2.49 6.52 30.08
CA GLU A 117 -2.89 7.67 30.90
C GLU A 117 -2.96 9.01 30.12
N GLY A 118 -4.18 9.48 29.84
CA GLY A 118 -4.47 10.90 29.61
C GLY A 118 -4.11 11.47 28.22
N ARG A 119 -4.80 12.50 27.70
CA ARG A 119 -5.55 13.56 28.38
C ARG A 119 -6.72 14.05 27.53
N LEU A 120 -7.82 14.37 28.22
CA LEU A 120 -8.70 15.48 27.88
C LEU A 120 -7.86 16.77 27.88
N THR A 121 -7.68 17.38 26.71
CA THR A 121 -7.57 18.83 26.47
C THR A 121 -7.65 19.04 24.96
#